data_AF-A0ABD3M8C2-F1
#
_entry.id   AF-A0ABD3M8C2-F1
#
_cell.length_a   1.000
_cell.length_b   1.000
_cell.length_c   1.000
_cell.angle_alpha   90.00
_cell.angle_beta   90.00
_cell.angle_gamma   90.00
#
_symmetry.space_group_name_H-M   'P 1'
#
loop_
_entity.id
_entity.type
_entity.pdbx_description
1 polymer ?
#
loop_
_entity_poly.entity_id
_entity_poly.type
_entity_poly.pdbx_seq_one_letter_code
_entity_poly.pdbx_strand_id
1 'polypeptide(L)'
;MAPAPNLNSTDYYQILGCPRNADDATLKKAYRKLAVKWHPDKNPDNEEATKNFQKVSEAYAVLSDSKKRQMYDQYGVDGVRAAEAGSDVPGGGGMPGGGFGGFGGFPGGGGGGGGGVHHMSPEEAQQFFSAAFGGNDPFGGMFGMNMGGGGGGPSIRFSSGGGGDPFGGGDPFASFLGSSMGGGGGGRQSLRSGMGGMGGSSMRRQAPAKKEYNVIPRGTIVSLKGLVNKSEYNGDRGVIKQYVPQSNRYVVELEDSDETLSVKPENMLQHVHVTIHDIQSQPELNGQTGTVITWCPAKERYNIYVSSLKKVVSLKPGNVVLESGVVARVNGLESRPELNGQWGTITGWVRDSNKYDVQLSSSQIIRVKVENMLL
;
A
#
# COMPACT_ATOMS: atom_id res chain seq x y z
N MET A 1 -0.91 -21.84 -1.43
CA MET A 1 -0.72 -21.08 -2.69
C MET A 1 -2.10 -20.68 -3.16
N ALA A 2 -2.43 -19.38 -3.21
CA ALA A 2 -3.74 -18.94 -3.65
C ALA A 2 -3.90 -19.20 -5.16
N PRO A 3 -5.06 -19.71 -5.62
CA PRO A 3 -5.29 -19.94 -7.05
C PRO A 3 -5.32 -18.60 -7.80
N ALA A 4 -4.81 -18.57 -9.03
CA ALA A 4 -4.92 -17.37 -9.87
C ALA A 4 -6.40 -17.09 -10.20
N PRO A 5 -6.82 -15.81 -10.27
CA PRO A 5 -8.20 -15.46 -10.60
C PRO A 5 -8.54 -15.90 -12.03
N ASN A 6 -9.67 -16.58 -12.19
CA ASN A 6 -10.18 -17.10 -13.45
C ASN A 6 -11.61 -16.59 -13.71
N LEU A 7 -11.72 -15.53 -14.50
CA LEU A 7 -12.98 -14.83 -14.82
C LEU A 7 -13.90 -15.61 -15.80
N ASN A 8 -13.36 -16.69 -16.38
CA ASN A 8 -14.10 -17.62 -17.25
C ASN A 8 -14.69 -18.79 -16.47
N SER A 9 -14.37 -18.93 -15.18
CA SER A 9 -14.90 -19.99 -14.33
C SER A 9 -16.29 -19.64 -13.83
N THR A 10 -17.10 -20.67 -13.55
CA THR A 10 -18.41 -20.56 -12.87
C THR A 10 -18.30 -20.64 -11.35
N ASP A 11 -17.10 -20.93 -10.83
CA ASP A 11 -16.82 -20.96 -9.39
C ASP A 11 -16.47 -19.56 -8.86
N TYR A 12 -17.22 -19.03 -7.90
CA TYR A 12 -16.98 -17.72 -7.29
C TYR A 12 -15.62 -17.60 -6.61
N TYR A 13 -15.13 -18.69 -5.98
CA TYR A 13 -13.78 -18.73 -5.42
C TYR A 13 -12.68 -18.63 -6.49
N GLN A 14 -12.91 -19.25 -7.66
CA GLN A 14 -11.97 -19.16 -8.77
C GLN A 14 -12.04 -17.79 -9.45
N ILE A 15 -13.23 -17.19 -9.58
CA ILE A 15 -13.42 -15.84 -10.12
C ILE A 15 -12.64 -14.82 -9.29
N LEU A 16 -12.72 -14.90 -7.95
CA LEU A 16 -11.96 -14.03 -7.05
C LEU A 16 -10.48 -14.42 -6.89
N GLY A 17 -10.10 -15.64 -7.27
CA GLY A 17 -8.73 -16.15 -7.08
C GLY A 17 -8.40 -16.40 -5.61
N CYS A 18 -9.38 -16.89 -4.84
CA CYS A 18 -9.23 -17.19 -3.42
C CYS A 18 -9.44 -18.69 -3.15
N PRO A 19 -8.79 -19.26 -2.12
CA PRO A 19 -9.07 -20.64 -1.73
C PRO A 19 -10.45 -20.73 -1.03
N ARG A 20 -11.08 -21.91 -1.05
CA ARG A 20 -12.42 -22.12 -0.44
C ARG A 20 -12.46 -21.82 1.07
N ASN A 21 -11.31 -21.90 1.75
CA ASN A 21 -11.15 -21.56 3.17
C ASN A 21 -10.69 -20.11 3.40
N ALA A 22 -10.80 -19.22 2.40
CA ALA A 22 -10.43 -17.81 2.54
C ALA A 22 -11.23 -17.13 3.66
N ASP A 23 -10.56 -16.31 4.45
CA ASP A 23 -11.15 -15.42 5.44
C ASP A 23 -11.75 -14.18 4.76
N ASP A 24 -12.64 -13.49 5.48
CA ASP A 24 -13.37 -12.33 4.96
C ASP A 24 -12.42 -11.20 4.53
N ALA A 25 -11.27 -11.06 5.18
CA ALA A 25 -10.23 -10.11 4.81
C ALA A 25 -9.60 -10.44 3.45
N THR A 26 -9.28 -11.71 3.18
CA THR A 26 -8.77 -12.17 1.87
C THR A 26 -9.83 -11.98 0.78
N LEU A 27 -11.10 -12.28 1.06
CA LEU A 27 -12.20 -12.08 0.11
C LEU A 27 -12.38 -10.61 -0.26
N LYS A 28 -12.41 -9.73 0.75
CA LYS A 28 -12.56 -8.28 0.57
C LYS A 28 -11.42 -7.70 -0.26
N LYS A 29 -10.20 -8.15 0.00
CA LYS A 29 -9.02 -7.71 -0.73
C LYS A 29 -9.00 -8.21 -2.17
N ALA A 30 -9.30 -9.48 -2.39
CA ALA A 30 -9.36 -10.07 -3.73
C ALA A 30 -10.39 -9.34 -4.61
N TYR A 31 -11.57 -9.06 -4.04
CA TYR A 31 -12.60 -8.25 -4.66
C TYR A 31 -12.10 -6.84 -5.01
N ARG A 32 -11.49 -6.12 -4.05
CA ARG A 32 -10.97 -4.76 -4.27
C ARG A 32 -9.99 -4.71 -5.45
N LYS A 33 -9.07 -5.67 -5.55
CA LYS A 33 -8.07 -5.73 -6.62
C LYS A 33 -8.71 -5.92 -8.00
N LEU A 34 -9.69 -6.81 -8.11
CA LEU A 34 -10.36 -7.11 -9.38
C LEU A 34 -11.37 -6.00 -9.76
N ALA A 35 -12.07 -5.44 -8.78
CA ALA A 35 -12.99 -4.32 -8.97
C ALA A 35 -12.26 -3.09 -9.53
N VAL A 36 -11.08 -2.74 -8.98
CA VAL A 36 -10.27 -1.62 -9.49
C VAL A 36 -9.72 -1.89 -10.89
N LYS A 37 -9.41 -3.15 -11.21
CA LYS A 37 -8.88 -3.54 -12.53
C LYS A 37 -9.94 -3.43 -13.64
N TRP A 38 -11.17 -3.85 -13.33
CA TRP A 38 -12.26 -3.93 -14.31
C TRP A 38 -13.30 -2.80 -14.18
N HIS A 39 -13.04 -1.78 -13.37
CA HIS A 39 -13.95 -0.67 -13.16
C HIS A 39 -14.30 0.05 -14.49
N PRO A 40 -15.57 0.44 -14.70
CA PRO A 40 -16.02 1.11 -15.93
C PRO A 40 -15.26 2.42 -16.21
N ASP A 41 -14.96 3.25 -15.19
CA ASP A 41 -14.15 4.48 -15.39
C ASP A 41 -12.77 4.25 -16.01
N LYS A 42 -12.13 3.10 -15.74
CA LYS A 42 -10.81 2.80 -16.31
C LYS A 42 -10.90 2.12 -17.68
N ASN A 43 -12.08 1.61 -18.03
CA ASN A 43 -12.31 0.83 -19.25
C ASN A 43 -13.61 1.27 -19.94
N PRO A 44 -13.77 2.56 -20.30
CA PRO A 44 -15.04 3.11 -20.80
C PRO A 44 -15.51 2.48 -22.11
N ASP A 45 -14.60 1.93 -22.92
CA ASP A 45 -14.90 1.35 -24.23
C ASP A 45 -14.79 -0.19 -24.27
N ASN A 46 -14.72 -0.87 -23.11
CA ASN A 46 -14.53 -2.31 -23.05
C ASN A 46 -15.72 -3.02 -22.40
N GLU A 47 -16.60 -3.61 -23.22
CA GLU A 47 -17.75 -4.39 -22.77
C GLU A 47 -17.36 -5.63 -21.94
N GLU A 48 -16.16 -6.20 -22.17
CA GLU A 48 -15.67 -7.32 -21.36
C GLU A 48 -15.32 -6.88 -19.94
N ALA A 49 -14.86 -5.64 -19.76
CA ALA A 49 -14.57 -5.10 -18.43
C ALA A 49 -15.84 -5.00 -17.60
N THR A 50 -16.93 -4.50 -18.18
CA THR A 50 -18.25 -4.43 -17.54
C THR A 50 -18.75 -5.82 -17.12
N LYS A 51 -18.66 -6.82 -18.01
CA LYS A 51 -19.05 -8.21 -17.69
C LYS A 51 -18.19 -8.83 -16.60
N ASN A 52 -16.89 -8.55 -16.61
CA ASN A 52 -15.97 -9.05 -15.59
C ASN A 52 -16.19 -8.35 -14.24
N PHE A 53 -16.50 -7.06 -14.22
CA PHE A 53 -16.82 -6.30 -13.02
C PHE A 53 -18.10 -6.81 -12.35
N GLN A 54 -19.13 -7.11 -13.13
CA GLN A 54 -20.36 -7.74 -12.64
C GLN A 54 -20.10 -9.09 -11.99
N LYS A 55 -19.40 -10.00 -12.68
CA LYS A 55 -19.05 -11.33 -12.16
C LYS A 55 -18.27 -11.27 -10.85
N VAL A 56 -17.30 -10.35 -10.77
CA VAL A 56 -16.47 -10.15 -9.59
C VAL A 56 -17.31 -9.62 -8.41
N SER A 57 -18.27 -8.73 -8.69
CA SER A 57 -19.19 -8.18 -7.68
C SER A 57 -20.20 -9.19 -7.18
N GLU A 58 -20.76 -10.00 -8.08
CA GLU A 58 -21.65 -11.12 -7.74
C GLU A 58 -20.92 -12.15 -6.86
N ALA A 59 -19.72 -12.57 -7.26
CA ALA A 59 -18.91 -13.52 -6.50
C ALA A 59 -18.63 -13.03 -5.08
N TYR A 60 -18.27 -11.75 -4.92
CA TYR A 60 -18.01 -11.20 -3.59
C TYR A 60 -19.29 -10.99 -2.78
N ALA A 61 -20.41 -10.59 -3.39
CA ALA A 61 -21.70 -10.45 -2.70
C ALA A 61 -22.19 -11.78 -2.09
N VAL A 62 -21.97 -12.90 -2.79
CA VAL A 62 -22.31 -14.24 -2.30
C VAL A 62 -21.32 -14.72 -1.25
N LEU A 63 -20.01 -14.56 -1.47
CA LEU A 63 -18.98 -15.09 -0.57
C LEU A 63 -18.77 -14.26 0.69
N SER A 64 -19.12 -12.97 0.69
CA SER A 64 -18.97 -12.08 1.86
C SER A 64 -20.06 -12.26 2.91
N ASP A 65 -21.23 -12.77 2.55
CA ASP A 65 -22.30 -13.09 3.50
C ASP A 65 -22.16 -14.55 3.93
N SER A 66 -21.94 -14.79 5.23
CA SER A 66 -21.75 -16.17 5.75
C SER A 66 -22.91 -17.11 5.42
N LYS A 67 -24.16 -16.61 5.35
CA LYS A 67 -25.33 -17.43 5.03
C LYS A 67 -25.38 -17.75 3.54
N LYS A 68 -25.09 -16.78 2.68
CA LYS A 68 -25.03 -16.99 1.22
C LYS A 68 -23.86 -17.89 0.84
N ARG A 69 -22.71 -17.73 1.49
CA ARG A 69 -21.54 -18.59 1.32
C ARG A 69 -21.83 -20.04 1.71
N GLN A 70 -22.53 -20.27 2.83
CA GLN A 70 -22.95 -21.62 3.24
C GLN A 70 -23.90 -22.25 2.21
N MET A 71 -24.89 -21.50 1.72
CA MET A 71 -25.81 -21.99 0.69
C MET A 71 -25.08 -22.27 -0.64
N TYR A 72 -24.14 -21.41 -1.01
CA TYR A 72 -23.28 -21.60 -2.18
C TYR A 72 -22.41 -22.85 -2.06
N ASP A 73 -21.80 -23.09 -0.90
CA ASP A 73 -20.93 -24.25 -0.66
C ASP A 73 -21.74 -25.57 -0.66
N GLN A 74 -23.03 -25.54 -0.30
CA GLN A 74 -23.89 -26.71 -0.26
C GLN A 74 -24.63 -27.00 -1.56
N TYR A 75 -25.06 -25.96 -2.28
CA TYR A 75 -26.00 -26.07 -3.41
C TYR A 75 -25.51 -25.39 -4.69
N GLY A 76 -24.32 -24.77 -4.68
CA GLY A 76 -23.75 -24.07 -5.83
C GLY A 76 -24.46 -22.75 -6.16
N VAL A 77 -24.19 -22.23 -7.37
CA VAL A 77 -24.77 -20.97 -7.89
C VAL A 77 -26.31 -21.03 -7.91
N ASP A 78 -26.87 -22.20 -8.26
CA ASP A 78 -28.32 -22.39 -8.41
C ASP A 78 -29.06 -22.34 -7.06
N GLY A 79 -28.44 -22.78 -5.97
CA GLY A 79 -29.05 -22.74 -4.63
C GLY A 79 -29.11 -21.35 -4.01
N VAL A 80 -28.11 -20.51 -4.26
CA VAL A 80 -28.14 -19.10 -3.84
C VAL A 80 -29.23 -18.35 -4.59
N ARG A 81 -29.38 -18.62 -5.89
CA ARG A 81 -30.40 -18.02 -6.75
C ARG A 81 -31.82 -18.43 -6.36
N ALA A 82 -32.04 -19.68 -5.96
CA ALA A 82 -33.34 -20.14 -5.47
C ALA A 82 -33.73 -19.51 -4.12
N ALA A 83 -32.74 -19.25 -3.26
CA ALA A 83 -32.94 -18.56 -1.98
C ALA A 83 -33.27 -17.06 -2.14
N GLU A 84 -32.75 -16.40 -3.19
CA GLU A 84 -33.02 -14.98 -3.48
C GLU A 84 -34.36 -14.75 -4.21
N ALA A 85 -34.80 -15.69 -5.03
CA ALA A 85 -36.04 -15.56 -5.81
C ALA A 85 -37.33 -15.79 -4.99
N GLY A 86 -37.24 -16.08 -3.68
CA GLY A 86 -38.39 -16.40 -2.83
C GLY A 86 -39.21 -17.59 -3.34
N SER A 87 -38.65 -18.39 -4.24
CA SER A 87 -39.32 -19.53 -4.86
C SER A 87 -39.12 -20.75 -3.99
N ASP A 88 -40.24 -21.34 -3.56
CA ASP A 88 -40.32 -22.67 -2.96
C ASP A 88 -39.49 -23.66 -3.79
N VAL A 89 -38.34 -24.08 -3.24
CA VAL A 89 -37.53 -25.17 -3.81
C VAL A 89 -38.40 -26.43 -3.79
N PRO A 90 -38.78 -27.02 -4.94
CA PRO A 90 -39.52 -28.27 -4.95
C PRO A 90 -38.54 -29.40 -4.69
N GLY A 91 -38.40 -29.80 -3.42
CA GLY A 91 -37.64 -30.99 -3.03
C GLY A 91 -36.63 -30.73 -1.92
N GLY A 92 -37.12 -30.57 -0.69
CA GLY A 92 -36.29 -30.55 0.50
C GLY A 92 -37.15 -30.30 1.74
N GLY A 93 -37.44 -31.36 2.49
CA GLY A 93 -38.42 -31.35 3.56
C GLY A 93 -38.14 -30.32 4.66
N GLY A 94 -39.19 -29.57 4.99
CA GLY A 94 -39.58 -29.13 6.34
C GLY A 94 -38.52 -28.45 7.23
N MET A 95 -38.62 -27.13 7.34
CA MET A 95 -38.37 -26.45 8.62
C MET A 95 -39.67 -25.70 9.02
N PRO A 96 -40.26 -25.99 10.20
CA PRO A 96 -41.51 -25.36 10.60
C PRO A 96 -41.23 -24.04 11.32
N GLY A 97 -41.75 -22.94 10.79
CA GLY A 97 -41.97 -21.71 11.54
C GLY A 97 -41.21 -20.48 11.04
N GLY A 98 -41.96 -19.48 10.61
CA GLY A 98 -41.51 -18.10 10.43
C GLY A 98 -41.28 -17.72 8.98
N GLY A 99 -42.17 -16.89 8.44
CA GLY A 99 -42.08 -16.37 7.09
C GLY A 99 -40.74 -15.69 6.82
N PHE A 100 -40.13 -16.04 5.69
CA PHE A 100 -38.92 -15.38 5.19
C PHE A 100 -39.27 -14.36 4.10
N GLY A 101 -40.23 -13.49 4.40
CA GLY A 101 -40.38 -12.22 3.69
C GLY A 101 -39.49 -11.19 4.37
N GLY A 102 -38.29 -10.94 3.84
CA GLY A 102 -37.43 -9.91 4.43
C GLY A 102 -35.93 -9.91 4.10
N PHE A 103 -35.44 -10.63 3.09
CA PHE A 103 -34.01 -10.59 2.73
C PHE A 103 -33.68 -9.57 1.63
N GLY A 104 -34.34 -8.41 1.67
CA GLY A 104 -33.99 -7.21 0.90
C GLY A 104 -33.33 -6.18 1.80
N GLY A 105 -32.02 -6.36 2.08
CA GLY A 105 -31.23 -5.46 2.93
C GLY A 105 -30.78 -4.16 2.27
N PHE A 106 -31.54 -3.62 1.31
CA PHE A 106 -31.33 -2.27 0.77
C PHE A 106 -32.50 -1.37 1.19
N PRO A 107 -32.23 -0.22 1.86
CA PRO A 107 -33.27 0.73 2.20
C PRO A 107 -33.61 1.57 0.97
N GLY A 108 -34.56 1.11 0.16
CA GLY A 108 -35.17 1.90 -0.93
C GLY A 108 -35.35 1.12 -2.22
N GLY A 109 -36.47 0.43 -2.36
CA GLY A 109 -36.81 -0.27 -3.59
C GLY A 109 -38.16 -0.97 -3.48
N GLY A 110 -39.23 -0.19 -3.42
CA GLY A 110 -40.58 -0.70 -3.46
C GLY A 110 -41.01 -1.05 -4.89
N GLY A 111 -41.49 -2.28 -5.09
CA GLY A 111 -42.55 -2.64 -6.05
C GLY A 111 -42.16 -2.81 -7.52
N GLY A 112 -42.48 -3.99 -8.06
CA GLY A 112 -42.62 -4.19 -9.51
C GLY A 112 -42.25 -5.60 -9.94
N GLY A 113 -43.26 -6.43 -10.22
CA GLY A 113 -43.07 -7.80 -10.70
C GLY A 113 -42.51 -7.89 -12.12
N GLY A 114 -41.94 -9.06 -12.42
CA GLY A 114 -41.51 -9.43 -13.77
C GLY A 114 -40.41 -10.47 -13.71
N GLY A 115 -40.74 -11.73 -14.02
CA GLY A 115 -39.77 -12.81 -14.11
C GLY A 115 -38.66 -12.48 -15.10
N GLY A 116 -37.42 -12.52 -14.63
CA GLY A 116 -36.24 -12.26 -15.44
C GLY A 116 -34.99 -12.47 -14.60
N VAL A 117 -34.07 -13.26 -15.14
CA VAL A 117 -32.74 -13.59 -14.61
C VAL A 117 -32.09 -12.42 -13.85
N HIS A 118 -31.97 -12.50 -12.51
CA HIS A 118 -31.23 -11.52 -11.72
C HIS A 118 -29.73 -11.73 -11.90
N HIS A 119 -29.17 -11.19 -12.99
CA HIS A 119 -27.75 -10.83 -13.03
C HIS A 119 -27.61 -9.46 -12.38
N MET A 120 -26.67 -9.31 -11.45
CA MET A 120 -26.33 -8.02 -10.87
C MET A 120 -26.04 -7.03 -12.00
N SER A 121 -26.86 -5.98 -12.12
CA SER A 121 -26.68 -4.97 -13.16
C SER A 121 -25.37 -4.19 -12.92
N PRO A 122 -24.78 -3.55 -13.94
CA PRO A 122 -23.59 -2.72 -13.73
C PRO A 122 -23.79 -1.66 -12.65
N GLU A 123 -25.01 -1.12 -12.57
CA GLU A 123 -25.41 -0.09 -11.61
C GLU A 123 -25.53 -0.67 -10.18
N GLU A 124 -26.10 -1.87 -10.03
CA GLU A 124 -26.18 -2.58 -8.76
C GLU A 124 -24.81 -2.99 -8.24
N ALA A 125 -23.91 -3.43 -9.13
CA ALA A 125 -22.52 -3.72 -8.78
C ALA A 125 -21.79 -2.48 -8.27
N GLN A 126 -22.02 -1.33 -8.92
CA GLN A 126 -21.46 -0.05 -8.50
C GLN A 126 -22.01 0.41 -7.15
N GLN A 127 -23.32 0.23 -6.92
CA GLN A 127 -23.95 0.54 -5.64
C GLN A 127 -23.50 -0.40 -4.52
N PHE A 128 -23.30 -1.70 -4.81
CA PHE A 128 -22.76 -2.67 -3.86
C PHE A 128 -21.31 -2.35 -3.50
N PHE A 129 -20.48 -1.99 -4.49
CA PHE A 129 -19.12 -1.51 -4.25
C PHE A 129 -19.14 -0.26 -3.35
N SER A 130 -20.01 0.70 -3.68
CA SER A 130 -20.19 1.91 -2.89
C SER A 130 -20.76 1.64 -1.50
N ALA A 131 -21.61 0.63 -1.29
CA ALA A 131 -22.11 0.27 0.04
C ALA A 131 -21.07 -0.50 0.87
N ALA A 132 -20.30 -1.39 0.22
CA ALA A 132 -19.28 -2.21 0.86
C ALA A 132 -17.99 -1.42 1.18
N PHE A 133 -17.76 -0.29 0.51
CA PHE A 133 -16.54 0.51 0.64
C PHE A 133 -16.77 2.03 0.82
N GLY A 134 -18.01 2.53 0.71
CA GLY A 134 -18.35 3.95 0.64
C GLY A 134 -18.57 4.64 1.98
N GLY A 135 -17.45 4.88 2.65
CA GLY A 135 -17.21 6.15 3.33
C GLY A 135 -15.90 6.81 2.89
N ASN A 136 -15.18 6.19 1.94
CA ASN A 136 -13.90 6.67 1.46
C ASN A 136 -13.75 6.22 0.00
N ASP A 137 -14.40 6.95 -0.91
CA ASP A 137 -14.23 6.75 -2.35
C ASP A 137 -12.72 6.75 -2.67
N PRO A 138 -12.15 5.63 -3.16
CA PRO A 138 -10.78 5.64 -3.65
C PRO A 138 -10.64 6.43 -4.97
N PHE A 139 -11.77 6.90 -5.53
CA PHE A 139 -11.85 7.69 -6.76
C PHE A 139 -12.28 9.16 -6.54
N GLY A 140 -12.91 9.49 -5.40
CA GLY A 140 -13.49 10.82 -5.14
C GLY A 140 -12.48 11.95 -4.94
N GLY A 141 -11.20 11.62 -4.79
CA GLY A 141 -10.09 12.59 -4.76
C GLY A 141 -9.54 12.98 -6.13
N MET A 142 -9.99 12.35 -7.22
CA MET A 142 -9.38 12.50 -8.56
C MET A 142 -10.35 12.99 -9.65
N PHE A 143 -11.68 12.82 -9.49
CA PHE A 143 -12.67 13.07 -10.55
C PHE A 143 -13.59 14.28 -10.32
N GLY A 144 -13.11 15.29 -9.57
CA GLY A 144 -13.87 16.48 -9.20
C GLY A 144 -13.38 17.80 -9.83
N MET A 145 -13.00 17.85 -11.11
CA MET A 145 -12.90 19.11 -11.85
C MET A 145 -13.22 18.93 -13.34
N ASN A 146 -14.50 19.10 -13.64
CA ASN A 146 -15.01 19.98 -14.69
C ASN A 146 -14.14 20.11 -15.95
N MET A 147 -14.40 19.23 -16.92
CA MET A 147 -14.14 19.52 -18.33
C MET A 147 -14.90 20.80 -18.72
N GLY A 148 -14.16 21.87 -18.92
CA GLY A 148 -14.67 23.13 -19.42
C GLY A 148 -13.60 23.88 -20.20
N GLY A 149 -13.47 23.54 -21.48
CA GLY A 149 -13.04 24.46 -22.54
C GLY A 149 -11.54 24.75 -22.69
N GLY A 150 -11.02 24.46 -23.88
CA GLY A 150 -10.13 25.39 -24.57
C GLY A 150 -8.63 25.05 -24.58
N GLY A 151 -8.22 24.37 -25.66
CA GLY A 151 -7.20 24.91 -26.57
C GLY A 151 -5.71 24.84 -26.18
N GLY A 152 -4.94 24.19 -27.06
CA GLY A 152 -3.56 24.58 -27.37
C GLY A 152 -2.47 23.65 -26.84
N GLY A 153 -1.76 22.98 -27.76
CA GLY A 153 -0.56 22.17 -27.48
C GLY A 153 0.66 23.00 -27.02
N PRO A 154 1.92 22.49 -27.09
CA PRO A 154 2.43 21.67 -28.18
C PRO A 154 3.24 20.42 -27.78
N SER A 155 3.45 19.62 -28.82
CA SER A 155 4.31 18.45 -28.97
C SER A 155 5.81 18.75 -28.82
N ILE A 156 6.54 17.83 -28.19
CA ILE A 156 8.00 17.73 -28.32
C ILE A 156 8.35 16.38 -28.94
N ARG A 157 9.19 16.47 -29.97
CA ARG A 157 9.52 15.47 -30.98
C ARG A 157 10.58 14.50 -30.47
N PHE A 158 10.41 13.23 -30.84
CA PHE A 158 11.45 12.20 -30.82
C PHE A 158 12.56 12.55 -31.82
N SER A 159 13.82 12.53 -31.37
CA SER A 159 14.98 12.54 -32.25
C SER A 159 15.53 11.11 -32.35
N SER A 160 15.60 10.66 -33.60
CA SER A 160 16.16 9.41 -34.07
C SER A 160 17.69 9.49 -34.19
N GLY A 161 18.36 8.36 -33.95
CA GLY A 161 19.76 8.10 -34.27
C GLY A 161 20.45 7.40 -33.09
N GLY A 162 21.04 6.22 -33.19
CA GLY A 162 21.32 5.32 -34.30
C GLY A 162 21.91 4.06 -33.66
N GLY A 163 21.69 2.90 -34.28
CA GLY A 163 21.82 1.59 -33.66
C GLY A 163 23.23 1.06 -33.42
N GLY A 164 23.26 -0.11 -32.78
CA GLY A 164 24.46 -0.90 -32.53
C GLY A 164 24.24 -1.99 -31.47
N ASP A 165 23.40 -2.98 -31.77
CA ASP A 165 23.43 -4.32 -31.14
C ASP A 165 24.34 -5.25 -31.99
N PRO A 166 24.65 -6.52 -31.65
CA PRO A 166 24.31 -7.31 -30.45
C PRO A 166 25.50 -8.17 -29.91
N PHE A 167 25.23 -8.98 -28.88
CA PHE A 167 25.99 -10.12 -28.34
C PHE A 167 26.95 -9.86 -27.17
N GLY A 168 26.55 -10.39 -26.01
CA GLY A 168 27.39 -10.53 -24.83
C GLY A 168 26.66 -11.22 -23.69
N GLY A 169 26.10 -12.41 -23.95
CA GLY A 169 25.54 -13.27 -22.92
C GLY A 169 26.62 -13.81 -21.99
N GLY A 170 26.36 -13.79 -20.68
CA GLY A 170 27.23 -14.36 -19.66
C GLY A 170 26.63 -14.17 -18.27
N ASP A 171 26.12 -15.26 -17.71
CA ASP A 171 25.50 -15.35 -16.38
C ASP A 171 26.44 -14.90 -15.24
N PRO A 172 25.94 -14.21 -14.19
CA PRO A 172 26.78 -13.69 -13.11
C PRO A 172 26.98 -14.69 -11.95
N PHE A 173 26.90 -16.00 -12.19
CA PHE A 173 26.89 -17.02 -11.12
C PHE A 173 28.25 -17.72 -10.87
N ALA A 174 29.36 -17.31 -11.50
CA ALA A 174 30.61 -18.07 -11.46
C ALA A 174 31.84 -17.31 -10.93
N SER A 175 31.72 -16.57 -9.82
CA SER A 175 32.89 -15.87 -9.23
C SER A 175 33.08 -16.05 -7.72
N PHE A 176 32.42 -17.02 -7.09
CA PHE A 176 32.53 -17.20 -5.63
C PHE A 176 33.26 -18.47 -5.15
N LEU A 177 33.74 -19.36 -6.04
CA LEU A 177 34.48 -20.55 -5.63
C LEU A 177 35.62 -20.84 -6.62
N GLY A 178 36.83 -20.44 -6.24
CA GLY A 178 38.02 -20.59 -7.06
C GLY A 178 39.32 -20.37 -6.28
N SER A 179 39.69 -21.38 -5.49
CA SER A 179 41.05 -21.92 -5.44
C SER A 179 42.19 -21.01 -4.98
N SER A 180 42.46 -21.01 -3.68
CA SER A 180 43.82 -20.86 -3.14
C SER A 180 44.31 -22.24 -2.67
N MET A 181 44.80 -23.04 -3.62
CA MET A 181 45.82 -24.07 -3.36
C MET A 181 47.15 -23.33 -3.30
N GLY A 182 48.06 -23.52 -2.34
CA GLY A 182 48.45 -24.77 -1.72
C GLY A 182 49.86 -25.11 -2.22
N GLY A 183 50.86 -25.04 -1.33
CA GLY A 183 52.15 -25.71 -1.53
C GLY A 183 53.40 -24.95 -1.08
N GLY A 184 54.10 -25.51 -0.08
CA GLY A 184 55.55 -25.76 -0.23
C GLY A 184 56.51 -25.21 0.84
N GLY A 185 56.94 -26.11 1.74
CA GLY A 185 58.26 -26.10 2.41
C GLY A 185 58.39 -25.17 3.63
N GLY A 186 58.85 -25.59 4.81
CA GLY A 186 59.63 -26.74 5.22
C GLY A 186 60.62 -26.24 6.27
N GLY A 187 60.67 -26.88 7.45
CA GLY A 187 61.81 -26.73 8.35
C GLY A 187 61.52 -26.50 9.83
N ARG A 188 61.87 -27.54 10.61
CA ARG A 188 62.50 -27.51 11.94
C ARG A 188 61.60 -27.66 13.18
N GLN A 189 61.73 -28.86 13.74
CA GLN A 189 61.47 -29.23 15.13
C GLN A 189 62.36 -28.43 16.10
N SER A 190 61.80 -28.02 17.25
CA SER A 190 62.28 -28.46 18.58
C SER A 190 61.52 -27.78 19.73
N LEU A 191 60.96 -28.64 20.59
CA LEU A 191 60.82 -28.56 22.06
C LEU A 191 60.75 -27.18 22.75
N ARG A 192 59.61 -26.88 23.40
CA ARG A 192 59.62 -26.40 24.79
C ARG A 192 58.28 -26.57 25.50
N SER A 193 58.34 -27.22 26.66
CA SER A 193 57.31 -27.26 27.71
C SER A 193 57.06 -25.84 28.26
N GLY A 194 55.80 -25.51 28.56
CA GLY A 194 55.46 -24.24 29.23
C GLY A 194 53.98 -23.84 29.19
N MET A 195 53.27 -24.22 30.26
CA MET A 195 52.34 -23.38 31.04
C MET A 195 51.20 -22.60 30.34
N GLY A 196 49.97 -22.93 30.76
CA GLY A 196 48.94 -21.94 31.11
C GLY A 196 48.15 -21.28 29.98
N GLY A 197 46.82 -21.49 29.98
CA GLY A 197 45.92 -20.67 29.18
C GLY A 197 44.53 -21.28 29.07
N MET A 198 43.68 -21.02 30.06
CA MET A 198 42.23 -21.18 29.95
C MET A 198 41.76 -20.49 28.66
N GLY A 199 41.27 -21.30 27.71
CA GLY A 199 40.58 -20.84 26.52
C GLY A 199 39.26 -20.18 26.89
N GLY A 200 39.34 -18.95 27.36
CA GLY A 200 38.21 -18.05 27.40
C GLY A 200 37.85 -17.69 25.97
N SER A 201 36.86 -18.38 25.42
CA SER A 201 36.18 -17.99 24.18
C SER A 201 35.64 -16.57 24.38
N SER A 202 36.45 -15.58 24.01
CA SER A 202 36.07 -14.18 24.02
C SER A 202 34.92 -14.04 23.03
N MET A 203 33.69 -14.03 23.55
CA MET A 203 32.53 -13.49 22.85
C MET A 203 32.92 -12.09 22.41
N ARG A 204 33.25 -11.96 21.12
CA ARG A 204 33.43 -10.70 20.44
C ARG A 204 32.09 -9.98 20.59
N ARG A 205 31.98 -9.11 21.61
CA ARG A 205 30.87 -8.15 21.73
C ARG A 205 30.80 -7.47 20.37
N GLN A 206 29.76 -7.78 19.59
CA GLN A 206 29.46 -7.02 18.39
C GLN A 206 29.34 -5.57 18.86
N ALA A 207 30.18 -4.70 18.29
CA ALA A 207 30.04 -3.27 18.51
C ALA A 207 28.58 -2.90 18.19
N PRO A 208 27.93 -2.05 18.99
CA PRO A 208 26.56 -1.64 18.72
C PRO A 208 26.48 -1.15 17.28
N ALA A 209 25.51 -1.67 16.52
CA ALA A 209 25.31 -1.31 15.12
C ALA A 209 25.29 0.21 15.01
N LYS A 210 26.12 0.76 14.11
CA LYS A 210 26.21 2.20 13.88
C LYS A 210 24.82 2.70 13.51
N LYS A 211 24.21 3.54 14.35
CA LYS A 211 22.86 4.08 14.10
C LYS A 211 22.93 4.93 12.83
N GLU A 212 22.14 4.57 11.82
CA GLU A 212 22.01 5.33 10.57
C GLU A 212 20.90 6.36 10.75
N TYR A 213 21.23 7.65 10.58
CA TYR A 213 20.33 8.78 10.87
C TYR A 213 19.54 9.25 9.64
N ASN A 214 19.88 8.70 8.47
CA ASN A 214 19.30 8.99 7.17
C ASN A 214 18.41 7.85 6.66
N VAL A 215 18.18 6.82 7.49
CA VAL A 215 17.45 5.62 7.10
C VAL A 215 16.18 5.49 7.93
N ILE A 216 15.05 5.41 7.24
CA ILE A 216 13.74 5.22 7.84
C ILE A 216 13.74 3.87 8.58
N PRO A 217 13.31 3.82 9.86
CA PRO A 217 13.31 2.59 10.63
C PRO A 217 12.50 1.46 9.98
N ARG A 218 12.94 0.22 10.19
CA ARG A 218 12.11 -0.96 9.90
C ARG A 218 10.83 -0.92 10.75
N GLY A 219 9.74 -1.43 10.21
CA GLY A 219 8.43 -1.39 10.84
C GLY A 219 7.65 -0.11 10.56
N THR A 220 8.26 0.94 9.98
CA THR A 220 7.53 2.15 9.59
C THR A 220 6.53 1.82 8.49
N ILE A 221 5.28 2.25 8.69
CA ILE A 221 4.21 2.13 7.71
C ILE A 221 4.36 3.22 6.66
N VAL A 222 4.25 2.84 5.40
CA VAL A 222 4.37 3.73 4.24
C VAL A 222 3.26 3.49 3.24
N SER A 223 2.89 4.52 2.49
CA SER A 223 2.16 4.39 1.23
C SER A 223 3.09 4.54 0.05
N LEU A 224 2.87 3.75 -0.99
CA LEU A 224 3.63 3.84 -2.23
C LEU A 224 3.07 4.96 -3.13
N LYS A 225 3.96 5.69 -3.79
CA LYS A 225 3.62 6.78 -4.72
C LYS A 225 4.65 6.89 -5.84
N GLY A 226 4.25 7.44 -6.99
CA GLY A 226 5.19 7.78 -8.06
C GLY A 226 5.90 6.58 -8.72
N LEU A 227 5.38 5.36 -8.55
CA LEU A 227 5.89 4.19 -9.27
C LEU A 227 5.44 4.26 -10.73
N VAL A 228 6.40 4.18 -11.65
CA VAL A 228 6.14 4.20 -13.11
C VAL A 228 5.88 2.79 -13.62
N ASN A 229 6.81 1.86 -13.39
CA ASN A 229 6.74 0.48 -13.89
C ASN A 229 5.78 -0.43 -13.12
N LYS A 230 5.36 0.02 -11.94
CA LYS A 230 4.50 -0.70 -10.99
C LYS A 230 3.43 0.26 -10.46
N SER A 231 2.82 1.00 -11.38
CA SER A 231 1.90 2.11 -11.06
C SER A 231 0.61 1.63 -10.41
N GLU A 232 0.26 0.36 -10.59
CA GLU A 232 -0.87 -0.32 -9.96
C GLU A 232 -0.78 -0.40 -8.43
N TYR A 233 0.43 -0.28 -7.86
CA TYR A 233 0.64 -0.28 -6.41
C TYR A 233 0.66 1.14 -5.82
N ASN A 234 0.52 2.20 -6.64
CA ASN A 234 0.45 3.55 -6.10
C ASN A 234 -0.82 3.71 -5.26
N GLY A 235 -0.64 4.18 -4.02
CA GLY A 235 -1.70 4.27 -3.02
C GLY A 235 -1.74 3.09 -2.05
N ASP A 236 -1.13 1.96 -2.40
CA ASP A 236 -1.08 0.79 -1.50
C ASP A 236 -0.21 1.08 -0.29
N ARG A 237 -0.61 0.50 0.85
CA ARG A 237 0.11 0.60 2.11
C ARG A 237 1.02 -0.61 2.30
N GLY A 238 2.14 -0.40 2.96
CA GLY A 238 3.07 -1.45 3.32
C GLY A 238 3.94 -1.07 4.50
N VAL A 239 4.70 -2.05 4.98
CA VAL A 239 5.61 -1.92 6.11
C VAL A 239 7.04 -2.09 5.61
N ILE A 240 7.93 -1.17 6.00
CA ILE A 240 9.36 -1.29 5.69
C ILE A 240 9.94 -2.49 6.43
N LYS A 241 10.45 -3.47 5.70
CA LYS A 241 11.15 -4.64 6.27
C LYS A 241 12.64 -4.38 6.38
N GLN A 242 13.23 -3.75 5.37
CA GLN A 242 14.67 -3.55 5.29
C GLN A 242 15.05 -2.37 4.38
N TYR A 243 16.15 -1.69 4.69
CA TYR A 243 16.85 -0.80 3.77
C TYR A 243 18.06 -1.52 3.15
N VAL A 244 18.26 -1.35 1.84
CA VAL A 244 19.37 -1.92 1.08
C VAL A 244 20.28 -0.78 0.61
N PRO A 245 21.40 -0.52 1.30
CA PRO A 245 22.27 0.62 1.00
C PRO A 245 22.86 0.60 -0.41
N GLN A 246 23.18 -0.59 -0.94
CA GLN A 246 23.82 -0.74 -2.25
C GLN A 246 22.98 -0.19 -3.41
N SER A 247 21.66 -0.32 -3.33
CA SER A 247 20.72 0.12 -4.37
C SER A 247 19.93 1.36 -3.97
N ASN A 248 20.16 1.90 -2.76
CA ASN A 248 19.39 2.97 -2.13
C ASN A 248 17.88 2.73 -2.22
N ARG A 249 17.45 1.52 -1.81
CA ARG A 249 16.04 1.09 -1.87
C ARG A 249 15.60 0.47 -0.57
N TYR A 250 14.31 0.61 -0.29
CA TYR A 250 13.63 -0.07 0.79
C TYR A 250 12.88 -1.28 0.25
N VAL A 251 12.91 -2.37 1.01
CA VAL A 251 12.03 -3.52 0.83
C VAL A 251 10.78 -3.25 1.65
N VAL A 252 9.67 -3.04 0.97
CA VAL A 252 8.35 -2.79 1.56
C VAL A 252 7.49 -4.01 1.32
N GLU A 253 6.95 -4.57 2.39
CA GLU A 253 5.94 -5.63 2.34
C GLU A 253 4.56 -4.98 2.37
N LEU A 254 3.72 -5.26 1.37
CA LEU A 254 2.41 -4.64 1.30
C LEU A 254 1.50 -5.18 2.41
N GLU A 255 0.68 -4.32 3.02
CA GLU A 255 -0.28 -4.75 4.06
C GLU A 255 -1.39 -5.60 3.45
N ASP A 256 -1.83 -5.19 2.27
CA ASP A 256 -2.86 -5.93 1.57
C ASP A 256 -2.24 -7.27 1.13
N SER A 257 -1.06 -7.35 0.50
CA SER A 257 -0.49 -8.61 -0.02
C SER A 257 0.85 -9.04 0.56
N ASP A 258 1.10 -10.34 0.64
CA ASP A 258 2.42 -10.93 0.94
C ASP A 258 3.51 -10.65 -0.14
N GLU A 259 3.24 -9.73 -1.08
CA GLU A 259 4.22 -9.27 -2.04
C GLU A 259 5.16 -8.23 -1.40
N THR A 260 6.44 -8.35 -1.71
CA THR A 260 7.46 -7.38 -1.31
C THR A 260 7.94 -6.60 -2.53
N LEU A 261 8.10 -5.29 -2.37
CA LEU A 261 8.52 -4.38 -3.40
C LEU A 261 9.82 -3.67 -3.00
N SER A 262 10.76 -3.59 -3.95
CA SER A 262 11.98 -2.79 -3.79
C SER A 262 11.77 -1.39 -4.34
N VAL A 263 11.52 -0.43 -3.45
CA VAL A 263 11.10 0.93 -3.77
C VAL A 263 12.13 1.97 -3.35
N LYS A 264 12.22 3.06 -4.11
CA LYS A 264 13.08 4.19 -3.74
C LYS A 264 12.46 4.99 -2.59
N PRO A 265 13.26 5.68 -1.76
CA PRO A 265 12.77 6.57 -0.69
C PRO A 265 11.72 7.58 -1.17
N GLU A 266 11.97 8.19 -2.32
CA GLU A 266 11.11 9.19 -2.98
C GLU A 266 9.74 8.65 -3.43
N ASN A 267 9.63 7.33 -3.59
CA ASN A 267 8.40 6.65 -4.02
C ASN A 267 7.58 6.13 -2.82
N MET A 268 7.86 6.65 -1.62
CA MET A 268 7.15 6.32 -0.40
C MET A 268 6.68 7.58 0.31
N LEU A 269 5.64 7.43 1.12
CA LEU A 269 5.19 8.44 2.06
C LEU A 269 5.01 7.76 3.43
N GLN A 270 5.67 8.26 4.46
CA GLN A 270 5.57 7.70 5.80
C GLN A 270 4.25 8.08 6.47
N HIS A 271 3.60 7.09 7.09
CA HIS A 271 2.42 7.28 7.93
C HIS A 271 2.89 7.52 9.36
N VAL A 272 3.18 8.78 9.69
CA VAL A 272 3.68 9.17 11.01
C VAL A 272 2.63 9.94 11.79
N HIS A 273 2.70 9.84 13.12
CA HIS A 273 1.95 10.69 14.02
C HIS A 273 2.53 12.10 13.99
N VAL A 274 1.62 13.07 13.96
CA VAL A 274 1.95 14.49 13.89
C VAL A 274 1.07 15.29 14.84
N THR A 275 1.61 16.40 15.33
CA THR A 275 0.85 17.39 16.11
C THR A 275 0.59 18.62 15.24
N ILE A 276 -0.66 19.07 15.21
CA ILE A 276 -1.06 20.24 14.43
C ILE A 276 -0.83 21.51 15.25
N HIS A 277 -0.33 22.56 14.60
CA HIS A 277 -0.11 23.85 15.26
C HIS A 277 -0.27 25.05 14.31
N ASP A 278 -0.39 26.23 14.92
CA ASP A 278 -0.42 27.54 14.26
C ASP A 278 -1.48 27.68 13.14
N ILE A 279 -2.64 27.04 13.35
CA ILE A 279 -3.80 27.19 12.48
C ILE A 279 -4.66 28.34 13.00
N GLN A 280 -4.60 29.48 12.32
CA GLN A 280 -5.38 30.68 12.68
C GLN A 280 -6.85 30.56 12.26
N SER A 281 -7.14 29.91 11.13
CA SER A 281 -8.50 29.80 10.59
C SER A 281 -9.38 28.77 11.31
N GLN A 282 -8.76 27.80 11.98
CA GLN A 282 -9.41 26.72 12.73
C GLN A 282 -8.60 26.43 14.01
N PRO A 283 -8.68 27.31 15.03
CA PRO A 283 -7.89 27.18 16.25
C PRO A 283 -8.11 25.88 17.00
N GLU A 284 -9.27 25.24 16.83
CA GLU A 284 -9.62 23.94 17.43
C GLU A 284 -8.74 22.77 16.96
N LEU A 285 -8.03 22.94 15.83
CA LEU A 285 -7.06 21.97 15.35
C LEU A 285 -5.73 22.04 16.10
N ASN A 286 -5.41 23.18 16.72
CA ASN A 286 -4.12 23.36 17.38
C ASN A 286 -3.99 22.43 18.60
N GLY A 287 -2.88 21.70 18.67
CA GLY A 287 -2.63 20.68 19.69
C GLY A 287 -3.29 19.33 19.42
N GLN A 288 -4.11 19.20 18.37
CA GLN A 288 -4.63 17.90 17.96
C GLN A 288 -3.53 17.05 17.33
N THR A 289 -3.60 15.75 17.58
CA THR A 289 -2.73 14.77 16.94
C THR A 289 -3.45 14.12 15.76
N GLY A 290 -2.71 13.83 14.70
CA GLY A 290 -3.22 13.12 13.53
C GLY A 290 -2.19 12.19 12.92
N THR A 291 -2.62 11.46 11.90
CA THR A 291 -1.74 10.59 11.10
C THR A 291 -1.67 11.13 9.68
N VAL A 292 -0.46 11.31 9.14
CA VAL A 292 -0.28 11.66 7.73
C VAL A 292 -0.74 10.48 6.87
N ILE A 293 -1.71 10.72 5.99
CA ILE A 293 -2.27 9.68 5.12
C ILE A 293 -1.77 9.82 3.68
N THR A 294 -1.77 11.04 3.14
CA THR A 294 -1.41 11.31 1.74
C THR A 294 -0.76 12.69 1.63
N TRP A 295 0.04 12.86 0.57
CA TRP A 295 0.60 14.14 0.15
C TRP A 295 -0.14 14.62 -1.09
N CYS A 296 -0.59 15.87 -1.09
CA CYS A 296 -1.20 16.51 -2.26
C CYS A 296 -0.14 17.39 -2.95
N PRO A 297 0.46 16.96 -4.07
CA PRO A 297 1.51 17.74 -4.74
C PRO A 297 1.01 19.08 -5.26
N ALA A 298 -0.22 19.13 -5.79
CA ALA A 298 -0.79 20.34 -6.37
C ALA A 298 -1.00 21.48 -5.35
N LYS A 299 -1.22 21.13 -4.08
CA LYS A 299 -1.45 22.10 -3.00
C LYS A 299 -0.27 22.22 -2.05
N GLU A 300 0.75 21.38 -2.22
CA GLU A 300 1.88 21.20 -1.30
C GLU A 300 1.45 21.03 0.17
N ARG A 301 0.50 20.11 0.39
CA ARG A 301 -0.13 19.88 1.70
C ARG A 301 -0.18 18.41 2.06
N TYR A 302 -0.04 18.13 3.36
CA TYR A 302 -0.37 16.85 3.96
C TYR A 302 -1.86 16.75 4.19
N ASN A 303 -2.45 15.65 3.74
CA ASN A 303 -3.73 15.23 4.24
C ASN A 303 -3.49 14.42 5.51
N ILE A 304 -4.09 14.86 6.60
CA ILE A 304 -3.90 14.32 7.94
C ILE A 304 -5.25 13.87 8.45
N TYR A 305 -5.35 12.61 8.84
CA TYR A 305 -6.52 12.11 9.55
C TYR A 305 -6.38 12.46 11.02
N VAL A 306 -7.31 13.29 11.53
CA VAL A 306 -7.36 13.71 12.94
C VAL A 306 -8.37 12.84 13.66
N SER A 307 -7.87 11.87 14.44
CA SER A 307 -8.70 10.83 15.04
C SER A 307 -9.75 11.37 16.02
N SER A 308 -9.42 12.40 16.79
CA SER A 308 -10.33 13.04 17.75
C SER A 308 -11.56 13.66 17.09
N LEU A 309 -11.38 14.20 15.88
CA LEU A 309 -12.41 14.88 15.10
C LEU A 309 -12.99 14.00 13.99
N LYS A 310 -12.47 12.76 13.83
CA LYS A 310 -12.82 11.80 12.78
C LYS A 310 -12.87 12.42 11.37
N LYS A 311 -11.98 13.38 11.11
CA LYS A 311 -11.96 14.15 9.84
C LYS A 311 -10.57 14.19 9.25
N VAL A 312 -10.50 14.32 7.93
CA VAL A 312 -9.26 14.58 7.19
C VAL A 312 -9.10 16.10 7.00
N VAL A 313 -7.92 16.62 7.32
CA VAL A 313 -7.57 18.04 7.11
C VAL A 313 -6.35 18.15 6.20
N SER A 314 -6.34 19.17 5.34
CA SER A 314 -5.25 19.41 4.39
C SER A 314 -4.40 20.60 4.84
N LEU A 315 -3.21 20.31 5.39
CA LEU A 315 -2.36 21.28 6.09
C LEU A 315 -1.00 21.42 5.43
N LYS A 316 -0.42 22.63 5.50
CA LYS A 316 0.94 22.88 5.00
C LYS A 316 1.98 22.23 5.92
N PRO A 317 3.16 21.84 5.41
CA PRO A 317 4.25 21.31 6.24
C PRO A 317 4.56 22.18 7.47
N GLY A 318 4.56 23.51 7.30
CA GLY A 318 4.82 24.46 8.39
C GLY A 318 3.82 24.47 9.55
N ASN A 319 2.67 23.79 9.42
CA ASN A 319 1.64 23.67 10.46
C ASN A 319 1.59 22.27 11.09
N VAL A 320 2.55 21.41 10.73
CA VAL A 320 2.56 19.99 11.06
C VAL A 320 3.87 19.66 11.75
N VAL A 321 3.79 19.37 13.06
CA VAL A 321 4.95 18.94 13.84
C VAL A 321 5.13 17.43 13.72
N LEU A 322 6.26 17.01 13.18
CA LEU A 322 6.73 15.63 13.14
C LEU A 322 7.34 15.25 14.49
N GLU A 323 7.08 14.03 14.95
CA GLU A 323 7.64 13.52 16.20
C GLU A 323 9.15 13.26 16.12
N SER A 324 9.80 13.24 17.28
CA SER A 324 11.20 12.85 17.39
C SER A 324 11.39 11.38 16.97
N GLY A 325 12.43 11.11 16.18
CA GLY A 325 12.71 9.82 15.58
C GLY A 325 12.21 9.68 14.14
N VAL A 326 11.35 10.58 13.68
CA VAL A 326 10.91 10.61 12.28
C VAL A 326 12.06 11.02 11.38
N VAL A 327 12.28 10.26 10.30
CA VAL A 327 13.28 10.59 9.29
C VAL A 327 12.60 11.36 8.19
N ALA A 328 13.10 12.56 7.88
CA ALA A 328 12.53 13.42 6.86
C ALA A 328 13.63 14.04 6.01
N ARG A 329 13.25 14.51 4.83
CA ARG A 329 14.14 15.11 3.84
C ARG A 329 14.15 16.62 3.99
N VAL A 330 15.34 17.20 4.02
CA VAL A 330 15.54 18.66 3.98
C VAL A 330 15.17 19.17 2.60
N ASN A 331 14.38 20.24 2.53
CA ASN A 331 13.96 20.88 1.29
C ASN A 331 13.84 22.40 1.46
N GLY A 332 14.01 23.16 0.37
CA GLY A 332 13.77 24.61 0.36
C GLY A 332 14.67 25.42 1.32
N LEU A 333 15.84 24.89 1.71
CA LEU A 333 16.79 25.60 2.55
C LEU A 333 17.65 26.56 1.71
N GLU A 334 17.40 27.85 1.84
CA GLU A 334 18.12 28.91 1.09
C GLU A 334 19.50 29.21 1.67
N SER A 335 19.65 29.12 2.99
CA SER A 335 20.90 29.47 3.67
C SER A 335 22.01 28.44 3.46
N ARG A 336 21.64 27.18 3.19
CA ARG A 336 22.52 26.03 2.97
C ARG A 336 21.92 25.12 1.89
N PRO A 337 21.91 25.56 0.63
CA PRO A 337 21.26 24.83 -0.46
C PRO A 337 21.86 23.44 -0.68
N GLU A 338 23.12 23.23 -0.30
CA GLU A 338 23.85 21.96 -0.37
C GLU A 338 23.26 20.84 0.52
N LEU A 339 22.42 21.20 1.50
CA LEU A 339 21.74 20.24 2.37
C LEU A 339 20.38 19.80 1.83
N ASN A 340 19.85 20.47 0.80
CA ASN A 340 18.57 20.08 0.21
C ASN A 340 18.68 18.68 -0.43
N GLY A 341 17.65 17.86 -0.22
CA GLY A 341 17.61 16.48 -0.64
C GLY A 341 18.24 15.49 0.35
N GLN A 342 18.96 15.96 1.37
CA GLN A 342 19.51 15.09 2.41
C GLN A 342 18.43 14.62 3.38
N TRP A 343 18.53 13.37 3.82
CA TRP A 343 17.65 12.78 4.82
C TRP A 343 18.29 12.88 6.20
N GLY A 344 17.48 13.19 7.21
CA GLY A 344 17.92 13.27 8.60
C GLY A 344 16.83 12.89 9.57
N THR A 345 17.24 12.48 10.76
CA THR A 345 16.33 12.13 11.85
C THR A 345 16.00 13.36 12.67
N ILE A 346 14.72 13.65 12.87
CA ILE A 346 14.27 14.70 13.78
C ILE A 346 14.56 14.26 15.21
N THR A 347 15.30 15.07 15.96
CA THR A 347 15.66 14.78 17.36
C THR A 347 14.85 15.61 18.35
N GLY A 348 14.28 16.72 17.89
CA GLY A 348 13.44 17.58 18.70
C GLY A 348 12.85 18.72 17.88
N TRP A 349 11.80 19.32 18.43
CA TRP A 349 11.17 20.52 17.91
C TRP A 349 11.25 21.62 18.98
N VAL A 350 11.83 22.75 18.60
CA VAL A 350 11.97 23.93 19.45
C VAL A 350 10.79 24.87 19.18
N ARG A 351 9.76 24.76 20.01
CA ARG A 351 8.48 25.48 19.85
C ARG A 351 8.66 26.99 19.71
N ASP A 352 9.51 27.62 20.51
CA ASP A 352 9.70 29.08 20.52
C ASP A 352 10.24 29.63 19.20
N SER A 353 11.06 28.84 18.49
CA SER A 353 11.69 29.25 17.23
C SER A 353 11.05 28.61 16.00
N ASN A 354 10.05 27.74 16.20
CA ASN A 354 9.43 26.89 15.19
C ASN A 354 10.45 26.18 14.27
N LYS A 355 11.45 25.53 14.88
CA LYS A 355 12.53 24.84 14.19
C LYS A 355 12.73 23.42 14.73
N TYR A 356 13.13 22.51 13.86
CA TYR A 356 13.62 21.18 14.23
C TYR A 356 15.12 21.19 14.44
N ASP A 357 15.56 20.38 15.40
CA ASP A 357 16.92 19.87 15.46
C ASP A 357 16.98 18.54 14.71
N VAL A 358 17.68 18.53 13.58
CA VAL A 358 17.75 17.39 12.65
C VAL A 358 19.16 16.84 12.64
N GLN A 359 19.28 15.56 12.97
CA GLN A 359 20.54 14.84 12.95
C GLN A 359 20.76 14.21 11.56
N LEU A 360 21.80 14.68 10.86
CA LEU A 360 22.18 14.17 9.54
C LEU A 360 23.22 13.04 9.66
N SER A 361 24.06 13.09 10.69
CA SER A 361 25.11 12.08 10.94
C SER A 361 25.46 12.01 12.44
N SER A 362 26.40 11.13 12.80
CA SER A 362 26.87 10.98 14.18
C SER A 362 27.45 12.27 14.79
N SER A 363 27.94 13.20 13.96
CA SER A 363 28.59 14.44 14.40
C SER A 363 27.89 15.71 13.90
N GLN A 364 26.85 15.59 13.09
CA GLN A 364 26.22 16.74 12.43
C GLN A 364 24.74 16.83 12.81
N ILE A 365 24.40 17.90 13.53
CA ILE A 365 23.03 18.32 13.82
C ILE A 365 22.85 19.71 13.21
N ILE A 366 21.75 19.90 12.50
CA ILE A 366 21.36 21.18 11.93
C ILE A 366 20.04 21.64 12.54
N ARG A 367 19.84 22.96 12.59
CA ARG A 367 18.57 23.55 13.01
C ARG A 367 17.87 24.14 11.79
N VAL A 368 16.70 23.61 11.46
CA VAL A 368 15.94 23.98 10.25
C VAL A 368 14.51 24.31 10.59
N LYS A 369 13.86 25.18 9.82
CA LYS A 369 12.44 25.50 10.02
C LYS A 369 11.58 24.27 9.76
N VAL A 370 10.41 24.23 10.39
CA VAL A 370 9.44 23.13 10.20
C VAL A 370 9.03 22.97 8.73
N GLU A 371 8.85 24.08 8.00
CA GLU A 371 8.47 24.08 6.58
C GLU A 371 9.52 23.46 5.64
N ASN A 372 10.78 23.36 6.09
CA ASN A 372 11.90 22.84 5.32
C ASN A 372 12.09 21.32 5.46
N MET A 373 11.20 20.63 6.17
CA MET A 373 11.26 19.17 6.35
C MET A 373 10.06 18.51 5.69
N LEU A 374 10.32 17.57 4.79
CA LEU A 374 9.30 16.83 4.05
C LEU A 374 9.46 15.31 4.21
N LEU A 375 8.34 14.60 4.35
CA LEU A 375 8.25 13.13 4.41
C LEU A 375 8.41 12.41 3.07
#